data_AF-A0A2Z6R3R5-F1
#
_entry.id   AF-A0A2Z6R3R5-F1
#
_cell.length_a   1.000
_cell.length_b   1.000
_cell.length_c   1.000
_cell.angle_alpha   90.00
_cell.angle_beta   90.00
_cell.angle_gamma   90.00
#
_symmetry.space_group_name_H-M   'P 1'
#
loop_
_entity.id
_entity.type
_entity.pdbx_description
1 polymer ?
#
loop_
_entity_poly.entity_id
_entity_poly.type
_entity_poly.pdbx_seq_one_letter_code
_entity_poly.pdbx_strand_id
1 'polypeptide(L)'
;MSVLQAIQYIIQGWNNITAETIYNCWHHTKILPIDTNVDPDFSLDDRDVSDELTNALNALNFLDMMELEEYLTISEENIVSEIHDNDEIIAEIVNNFKKKSNENNTDNDLDEVDDSIKEEVISFNIALKSLKKVNTFLLQQENAYKELKLVNLLEKFVKKK
;
A
#
# COMPACT_ATOMS: atom_id res chain seq x y z
N MET A 1 17.48 8.29 -12.58
CA MET A 1 16.91 6.99 -12.20
C MET A 1 15.43 7.03 -12.57
N SER A 2 14.99 6.20 -13.50
CA SER A 2 13.57 6.08 -13.83
C SER A 2 12.88 5.11 -12.86
N VAL A 3 11.55 5.14 -12.83
CA VAL A 3 10.74 4.19 -12.03
C VAL A 3 11.05 2.75 -12.42
N LEU A 4 11.19 2.46 -13.73
CA LEU A 4 11.56 1.13 -14.23
C LEU A 4 12.92 0.67 -13.69
N GLN A 5 13.92 1.56 -13.69
CA GLN A 5 15.25 1.26 -13.17
C GLN A 5 15.22 0.99 -11.65
N ALA A 6 14.39 1.73 -10.91
CA ALA A 6 14.22 1.51 -9.48
C ALA A 6 13.58 0.15 -9.19
N ILE A 7 12.54 -0.23 -9.94
CA ILE A 7 11.88 -1.55 -9.82
C ILE A 7 12.87 -2.69 -10.11
N GLN A 8 13.62 -2.60 -11.21
CA GLN A 8 14.63 -3.60 -11.57
C GLN A 8 15.72 -3.72 -10.51
N TYR A 9 16.15 -2.60 -9.94
CA TYR A 9 17.13 -2.58 -8.85
C TYR A 9 16.59 -3.26 -7.58
N ILE A 10 15.32 -3.03 -7.24
CA ILE A 10 14.67 -3.67 -6.08
C ILE A 10 14.59 -5.19 -6.30
N ILE A 11 14.15 -5.64 -7.47
CA ILE A 11 14.06 -7.07 -7.80
C ILE A 11 15.43 -7.75 -7.69
N GLN A 12 16.47 -7.13 -8.27
CA GLN A 12 17.83 -7.65 -8.17
C GLN A 12 18.35 -7.64 -6.73
N GLY A 13 18.00 -6.62 -5.95
CA GLY A 13 18.31 -6.54 -4.53
C GLY A 13 17.73 -7.72 -3.76
N TRP A 14 16.44 -8.02 -3.94
CA TRP A 14 15.77 -9.14 -3.28
C TRP A 14 16.36 -10.50 -3.65
N ASN A 15 16.70 -10.72 -4.93
CA ASN A 15 17.31 -11.97 -5.38
C ASN A 15 18.70 -12.24 -4.78
N ASN A 16 19.38 -11.19 -4.29
CA ASN A 16 20.69 -11.32 -3.65
C ASN A 16 20.61 -11.46 -2.12
N ILE A 17 19.41 -11.38 -1.52
CA ILE A 17 19.24 -11.55 -0.08
C ILE A 17 19.25 -13.04 0.25
N THR A 18 20.22 -13.43 1.09
CA THR A 18 20.35 -14.80 1.62
C THR A 18 19.82 -14.89 3.05
N ALA A 19 19.58 -16.11 3.54
CA ALA A 19 19.24 -16.33 4.95
C ALA A 19 20.29 -15.74 5.91
N GLU A 20 21.58 -15.82 5.56
CA GLU A 20 22.68 -15.18 6.28
C GLU A 20 22.54 -13.64 6.30
N THR A 21 22.12 -13.04 5.18
CA THR A 21 21.88 -11.60 5.11
C THR A 21 20.76 -11.20 6.08
N ILE A 22 19.67 -11.95 6.10
CA ILE A 22 18.53 -11.73 7.01
C ILE A 22 18.98 -11.87 8.47
N TYR A 23 19.68 -12.96 8.80
CA TYR A 23 20.22 -13.21 10.13
C TYR A 23 21.11 -12.07 10.62
N ASN A 24 22.09 -11.67 9.80
CA ASN A 24 23.02 -10.60 10.13
C ASN A 24 22.30 -9.26 10.32
N CYS A 25 21.30 -8.96 9.48
CA CYS A 25 20.50 -7.75 9.62
C CYS A 25 19.70 -7.76 10.93
N TRP A 26 19.01 -8.86 11.24
CA TRP A 26 18.19 -8.98 12.46
C TRP A 26 19.03 -8.97 13.73
N HIS A 27 20.21 -9.57 13.69
CA HIS A 27 21.18 -9.51 14.79
C HIS A 27 21.71 -8.08 14.97
N HIS A 28 22.06 -7.38 13.88
CA HIS A 28 22.53 -6.00 13.94
C HIS A 28 21.46 -5.03 14.47
N THR A 29 20.20 -5.19 14.09
CA THR A 29 19.08 -4.39 14.61
C THR A 29 18.60 -4.83 15.99
N LYS A 30 19.19 -5.90 16.56
CA LYS A 30 18.82 -6.50 17.85
C LYS A 30 17.37 -6.99 17.90
N ILE A 31 16.82 -7.35 16.75
CA ILE A 31 15.57 -8.11 16.65
C ILE A 31 15.82 -9.53 17.17
N LEU A 32 16.97 -10.12 16.80
CA LEU A 32 17.47 -11.33 17.44
C LEU A 32 18.22 -10.97 18.74
N PRO A 33 18.00 -11.71 19.85
CA PRO A 33 18.79 -11.55 21.06
C PRO A 33 20.28 -11.79 20.80
N ILE A 34 21.14 -11.03 21.47
CA ILE A 34 22.61 -11.09 21.27
C ILE A 34 23.20 -12.43 21.77
N ASP A 35 22.52 -13.11 22.70
CA ASP A 35 23.01 -14.33 23.35
C ASP A 35 22.52 -15.63 22.69
N THR A 36 21.68 -15.54 21.68
CA THR A 36 21.20 -16.72 20.97
C THR A 36 22.20 -17.12 19.89
N ASN A 37 23.09 -18.09 20.21
CA ASN A 37 23.82 -18.87 19.20
C ASN A 37 22.80 -19.76 18.45
N VAL A 38 22.07 -19.11 17.56
CA VAL A 38 21.07 -19.64 16.64
C VAL A 38 21.87 -20.29 15.51
N ASP A 39 22.03 -21.62 15.60
CA ASP A 39 22.67 -22.41 14.54
C ASP A 39 21.86 -22.22 13.24
N PRO A 40 22.43 -21.75 12.12
CA PRO A 40 21.67 -21.48 10.89
C PRO A 40 20.95 -22.71 10.32
N ASP A 41 21.31 -23.91 10.79
CA ASP A 41 20.67 -25.18 10.45
C ASP A 41 19.44 -25.45 11.34
N PHE A 42 18.41 -24.60 11.22
CA PHE A 42 17.14 -24.86 11.89
C PHE A 42 16.41 -26.02 11.21
N SER A 43 16.44 -27.18 11.86
CA SER A 43 15.42 -28.22 11.67
C SER A 43 14.08 -27.67 12.16
N LEU A 44 13.33 -27.01 11.28
CA LEU A 44 11.96 -26.61 11.55
C LEU A 44 11.08 -27.86 11.64
N ASP A 45 10.84 -28.38 12.86
CA ASP A 45 9.65 -29.19 13.09
C ASP A 45 8.48 -28.19 13.12
N ASP A 46 7.84 -27.99 11.96
CA ASP A 46 6.84 -26.94 11.69
C ASP A 46 5.70 -26.88 12.72
N ARG A 47 5.45 -27.95 13.48
CA ARG A 47 4.43 -27.99 14.53
C ARG A 47 4.77 -27.16 15.77
N ASP A 48 6.03 -27.08 16.19
CA ASP A 48 6.40 -26.38 17.42
C ASP A 48 6.35 -24.85 17.23
N VAL A 49 6.66 -24.39 16.02
CA VAL A 49 6.70 -22.96 15.66
C VAL A 49 5.30 -22.36 15.52
N SER A 50 4.32 -23.13 15.03
CA SER A 50 2.95 -22.64 14.84
C SER A 50 2.23 -22.33 16.15
N ASP A 51 2.42 -23.17 17.17
CA ASP A 51 1.81 -22.97 18.49
C ASP A 51 2.45 -21.78 19.21
N GLU A 52 3.79 -21.63 19.14
CA GLU A 52 4.49 -20.48 19.69
C GLU A 52 4.02 -19.17 19.05
N LEU A 53 3.92 -19.14 17.71
CA LEU A 53 3.51 -17.96 16.97
C LEU A 53 2.05 -17.58 17.23
N THR A 54 1.16 -18.57 17.32
CA THR A 54 -0.25 -18.36 17.69
C THR A 54 -0.36 -17.75 19.09
N ASN A 55 0.39 -18.26 20.05
CA ASN A 55 0.41 -17.73 21.42
C ASN A 55 0.97 -16.30 21.48
N ALA A 56 2.03 -16.02 20.72
CA ALA A 56 2.61 -14.68 20.62
C ALA A 56 1.63 -13.68 20.00
N LEU A 57 0.94 -14.07 18.92
CA LEU A 57 -0.12 -13.26 18.31
C LEU A 57 -1.23 -12.97 19.32
N ASN A 58 -1.77 -13.99 19.97
CA ASN A 58 -2.82 -13.83 20.99
C ASN A 58 -2.42 -12.86 22.11
N ALA A 59 -1.15 -12.84 22.51
CA ALA A 59 -0.65 -11.92 23.52
C ALA A 59 -0.68 -10.43 23.10
N LEU A 60 -0.74 -10.14 21.79
CA LEU A 60 -0.87 -8.77 21.27
C LEU A 60 -2.29 -8.20 21.44
N ASN A 61 -3.29 -9.05 21.71
CA ASN A 61 -4.65 -8.70 22.10
C ASN A 61 -5.34 -7.67 21.17
N PHE A 62 -5.22 -7.88 19.85
CA PHE A 62 -5.94 -7.07 18.86
C PHE A 62 -7.45 -7.38 18.87
N LEU A 63 -8.26 -6.35 18.65
CA LEU A 63 -9.74 -6.46 18.66
C LEU A 63 -10.30 -7.30 17.49
N ASP A 64 -9.55 -7.45 16.41
CA ASP A 64 -9.94 -8.13 15.18
C ASP A 64 -8.72 -8.89 14.64
N MET A 65 -8.30 -9.91 15.40
CA MET A 65 -7.16 -10.74 15.06
C MET A 65 -7.57 -11.82 14.07
N MET A 66 -6.85 -11.87 12.97
CA MET A 66 -7.02 -12.86 11.91
C MET A 66 -6.40 -14.21 12.37
N GLU A 67 -6.84 -15.34 11.81
CA GLU A 67 -6.24 -16.64 12.16
C GLU A 67 -4.77 -16.70 11.67
N LEU A 68 -3.92 -17.49 12.35
CA LEU A 68 -2.50 -17.57 11.97
C LEU A 68 -2.34 -18.07 10.52
N GLU A 69 -3.17 -19.04 10.14
CA GLU A 69 -3.24 -19.61 8.81
C GLU A 69 -3.53 -18.53 7.76
N GLU A 70 -4.42 -17.59 8.05
CA GLU A 70 -4.77 -16.49 7.15
C GLU A 70 -3.61 -15.48 7.00
N TYR A 71 -2.83 -15.23 8.06
CA TYR A 71 -1.61 -14.41 7.97
C TYR A 71 -0.51 -15.07 7.13
N LEU A 72 -0.40 -16.39 7.20
CA LEU A 72 0.60 -17.16 6.46
C LEU A 72 0.17 -17.48 5.03
N THR A 73 -1.15 -17.45 4.76
CA THR A 73 -1.69 -17.68 3.43
C THR A 73 -1.34 -16.51 2.53
N ILE A 74 -0.53 -16.78 1.51
CA ILE A 74 -0.25 -15.80 0.45
C ILE A 74 -1.57 -15.52 -0.26
N SER A 75 -1.98 -14.25 -0.32
CA SER A 75 -3.18 -13.87 -1.07
C SER A 75 -3.12 -14.39 -2.51
N GLU A 76 -4.21 -14.98 -2.99
CA GLU A 76 -4.36 -15.44 -4.37
C GLU A 76 -4.24 -14.28 -5.38
N GLU A 77 -4.39 -13.03 -4.92
CA GLU A 77 -4.15 -11.82 -5.73
C GLU A 77 -2.66 -11.64 -6.12
N ASN A 78 -1.75 -12.45 -5.57
CA ASN A 78 -0.32 -12.40 -5.84
C ASN A 78 0.12 -13.27 -7.02
N ILE A 79 -0.79 -13.55 -7.97
CA ILE A 79 -0.35 -13.79 -9.33
C ILE A 79 0.17 -12.44 -9.82
N VAL A 80 1.48 -12.21 -9.64
CA VAL A 80 2.22 -11.26 -10.47
C VAL A 80 1.79 -11.60 -11.88
N SER A 81 1.01 -10.71 -12.49
CA SER A 81 0.68 -10.81 -13.90
C SER A 81 2.02 -11.07 -14.59
N GLU A 82 2.12 -12.24 -15.21
CA GLU A 82 3.26 -12.58 -16.06
C GLU A 82 3.56 -11.31 -16.85
N ILE A 83 4.79 -10.78 -16.80
CA ILE A 83 5.07 -9.50 -17.44
C ILE A 83 4.86 -9.74 -18.94
N HIS A 84 3.66 -9.43 -19.41
CA HIS A 84 3.26 -9.58 -20.79
C HIS A 84 4.20 -8.72 -21.62
N ASP A 85 4.51 -9.17 -22.84
CA ASP A 85 5.32 -8.35 -23.74
C ASP A 85 4.64 -6.97 -23.90
N ASN A 86 5.42 -5.90 -24.11
CA ASN A 86 4.88 -4.55 -24.21
C ASN A 86 3.74 -4.46 -25.24
N ASP A 87 3.83 -5.23 -26.32
CA ASP A 87 2.82 -5.29 -27.37
C ASP A 87 1.50 -5.91 -26.88
N GLU A 88 1.57 -6.88 -25.98
CA GLU A 88 0.41 -7.57 -25.41
C GLU A 88 -0.30 -6.70 -24.36
N ILE A 89 0.47 -5.99 -23.52
CA ILE A 89 -0.06 -4.97 -22.59
C ILE A 89 -0.78 -3.85 -23.37
N ILE A 90 -0.16 -3.35 -24.45
CA ILE A 90 -0.76 -2.30 -25.29
C ILE A 90 -2.06 -2.82 -25.94
N ALA A 91 -2.08 -4.07 -26.43
CA ALA A 91 -3.26 -4.68 -27.02
C ALA A 91 -4.41 -4.84 -26.00
N GLU A 92 -4.10 -5.26 -24.77
CA GLU A 92 -5.09 -5.39 -23.69
C GLU A 92 -5.69 -4.04 -23.31
N ILE A 93 -4.84 -3.02 -23.11
CA ILE A 93 -5.29 -1.65 -22.81
C ILE A 93 -6.22 -1.14 -23.91
N VAL A 94 -5.80 -1.25 -25.19
CA VAL A 94 -6.61 -0.79 -26.33
C VAL A 94 -7.94 -1.55 -26.42
N ASN A 95 -7.95 -2.85 -26.14
CA ASN A 95 -9.17 -3.65 -26.15
C ASN A 95 -10.12 -3.27 -25.00
N ASN A 96 -9.59 -3.02 -23.79
CA ASN A 96 -10.39 -2.57 -22.66
C ASN A 96 -11.05 -1.22 -22.92
N PHE A 97 -10.34 -0.28 -23.56
CA PHE A 97 -10.92 1.00 -23.99
C PHE A 97 -11.92 0.86 -25.14
N LYS A 98 -11.70 -0.07 -26.08
CA LYS A 98 -12.67 -0.35 -27.17
C LYS A 98 -13.93 -1.04 -26.67
N LYS A 99 -13.81 -1.98 -25.73
CA LYS A 99 -14.95 -2.71 -25.14
C LYS A 99 -15.89 -1.73 -24.45
N LYS A 100 -15.35 -0.78 -23.69
CA LYS A 100 -16.10 0.31 -23.05
C LYS A 100 -16.79 1.27 -24.04
N SER A 101 -16.32 1.34 -25.29
CA SER A 101 -16.93 2.17 -26.34
C SER A 101 -18.04 1.46 -27.12
N ASN A 102 -18.10 0.12 -27.08
CA ASN A 102 -19.03 -0.68 -27.88
C ASN A 102 -20.22 -1.24 -27.08
N GLU A 103 -20.28 -1.02 -25.76
CA GLU A 103 -21.43 -1.32 -24.90
C GLU A 103 -22.51 -0.23 -24.96
N ASN A 104 -22.81 0.26 -26.17
CA ASN A 104 -24.03 1.01 -26.42
C ASN A 104 -24.98 0.13 -27.22
N ASN A 105 -26.10 -0.23 -26.60
CA ASN A 105 -27.29 -0.91 -27.11
C ASN A 105 -27.34 -2.44 -26.92
N THR A 106 -27.72 -2.87 -25.72
CA THR A 106 -28.88 -3.77 -25.56
C THR A 106 -29.36 -3.73 -24.12
N ASP A 107 -30.60 -3.27 -23.93
CA ASP A 107 -31.36 -3.36 -22.69
C ASP A 107 -31.37 -4.80 -22.17
N ASN A 108 -30.93 -4.99 -20.91
CA ASN A 108 -31.66 -5.74 -19.88
C ASN A 108 -30.89 -5.72 -18.56
N ASP A 109 -31.47 -5.00 -17.59
CA ASP A 109 -31.47 -5.31 -16.16
C ASP A 109 -30.10 -5.53 -15.50
N LEU A 110 -29.31 -4.47 -15.41
CA LEU A 110 -28.31 -4.31 -14.35
C LEU A 110 -28.42 -2.88 -13.87
N ASP A 111 -28.63 -2.73 -12.55
CA ASP A 111 -28.79 -1.46 -11.85
C ASP A 111 -27.97 -0.34 -12.49
N GLU A 112 -28.68 0.66 -13.01
CA GLU A 112 -28.12 1.90 -13.51
C GLU A 112 -27.35 2.53 -12.35
N VAL A 113 -26.05 2.21 -12.24
CA VAL A 113 -25.15 2.94 -11.37
C VAL A 113 -25.07 4.33 -11.98
N ASP A 114 -25.83 5.22 -11.37
CA ASP A 114 -25.80 6.66 -11.62
C ASP A 114 -24.36 7.15 -11.44
N ASP A 115 -23.58 7.10 -12.52
CA ASP A 115 -22.23 7.67 -12.64
C ASP A 115 -22.28 9.22 -12.62
N SER A 116 -23.44 9.83 -12.32
CA SER A 116 -23.43 11.19 -11.79
C SER A 116 -22.76 11.14 -10.41
N ILE A 117 -21.44 11.27 -10.41
CA ILE A 117 -20.72 11.84 -9.29
C ILE A 117 -21.35 13.22 -9.10
N LYS A 118 -22.37 13.30 -8.24
CA LYS A 118 -22.85 14.56 -7.68
C LYS A 118 -21.62 15.11 -6.99
N GLU A 119 -20.94 16.04 -7.64
CA GLU A 119 -19.89 16.82 -7.01
C GLU A 119 -20.53 17.43 -5.76
N GLU A 120 -20.24 16.85 -4.59
CA GLU A 120 -20.74 17.37 -3.34
C GLU A 120 -20.17 18.78 -3.20
N VAL A 121 -21.05 19.78 -3.32
CA VAL A 121 -20.67 21.18 -3.14
C VAL A 121 -20.28 21.37 -1.68
N ILE A 122 -18.98 21.31 -1.41
CA ILE A 122 -18.42 21.49 -0.07
C ILE A 122 -18.73 22.93 0.38
N SER A 123 -19.36 23.07 1.55
CA SER A 123 -19.61 24.40 2.11
C SER A 123 -18.30 25.15 2.43
N PHE A 124 -18.32 26.48 2.31
CA PHE A 124 -17.17 27.34 2.67
C PHE A 124 -16.64 27.07 4.09
N ASN A 125 -17.54 26.78 5.03
CA ASN A 125 -17.18 26.46 6.41
C ASN A 125 -16.37 25.16 6.52
N ILE A 126 -16.75 24.14 5.75
CA ILE A 126 -16.02 22.86 5.70
C ILE A 126 -14.66 23.08 5.05
N ALA A 127 -14.59 23.81 3.93
CA ALA A 127 -13.34 24.13 3.25
C ALA A 127 -12.35 24.88 4.16
N LEU A 128 -12.81 25.90 4.90
CA LEU A 128 -11.98 26.63 5.86
C LEU A 128 -11.50 25.76 7.02
N LYS A 129 -12.36 24.88 7.55
CA LYS A 129 -11.99 23.96 8.64
C LYS A 129 -10.91 22.97 8.17
N SER A 130 -11.05 22.45 6.95
CA SER A 130 -10.06 21.56 6.34
C SER A 130 -8.74 22.27 6.06
N LEU A 131 -8.76 23.49 5.52
CA LEU A 131 -7.54 24.29 5.31
C LEU A 131 -6.78 24.57 6.61
N LYS A 132 -7.49 24.87 7.71
CA LYS A 132 -6.86 25.05 9.03
C LYS A 132 -6.16 23.79 9.52
N LYS A 133 -6.76 22.61 9.32
CA LYS A 133 -6.13 21.33 9.68
C LYS A 133 -4.83 21.11 8.90
N VAL A 134 -4.86 21.33 7.58
CA VAL A 134 -3.68 21.22 6.72
C VAL A 134 -2.60 22.20 7.15
N ASN A 135 -2.97 23.45 7.46
CA ASN A 135 -2.02 24.46 7.92
C ASN A 135 -1.34 24.05 9.24
N THR A 136 -2.11 23.55 10.21
CA THR A 136 -1.56 23.05 11.48
C THR A 136 -0.61 21.87 11.27
N PHE A 137 -0.95 20.95 10.38
CA PHE A 137 -0.09 19.82 10.04
C PHE A 137 1.24 20.28 9.42
N LEU A 138 1.18 21.19 8.45
CA LEU A 138 2.37 21.71 7.76
C LEU A 138 3.30 22.48 8.71
N LEU A 139 2.77 23.18 9.72
CA LEU A 139 3.59 23.85 10.73
C LEU A 139 4.44 22.89 11.58
N GLN A 140 4.09 21.60 11.65
CA GLN A 140 4.84 20.59 12.37
C GLN A 140 5.97 19.95 11.53
N GLN A 141 6.03 20.24 10.23
CA GLN A 141 6.98 19.64 9.30
C GLN A 141 8.23 20.51 9.14
N GLU A 142 9.42 19.89 9.15
CA GLU A 142 10.71 20.61 9.16
C GLU A 142 11.02 21.38 7.84
N ASN A 143 10.26 21.14 6.76
CA ASN A 143 10.51 21.71 5.42
C ASN A 143 9.25 22.12 4.62
N ALA A 144 8.14 22.48 5.26
CA ALA A 144 6.87 22.77 4.57
C ALA A 144 6.63 24.25 4.19
N TYR A 145 7.68 25.06 4.06
CA TYR A 145 7.53 26.51 3.87
C TYR A 145 6.78 26.88 2.58
N LYS A 146 7.03 26.15 1.47
CA LYS A 146 6.40 26.43 0.17
C LYS A 146 4.90 26.10 0.21
N GLU A 147 4.58 24.96 0.79
CA GLU A 147 3.24 24.41 0.99
C GLU A 147 2.43 25.32 1.91
N LEU A 148 3.04 25.79 3.01
CA LEU A 148 2.42 26.77 3.92
C LEU A 148 2.05 28.06 3.19
N LYS A 149 2.91 28.53 2.27
CA LYS A 149 2.64 29.73 1.47
C LYS A 149 1.44 29.54 0.54
N LEU A 150 1.30 28.35 -0.05
CA LEU A 150 0.16 27.99 -0.90
C LEU A 150 -1.14 27.85 -0.10
N VAL A 151 -1.10 27.21 1.07
CA VAL A 151 -2.27 27.08 1.95
C VAL A 151 -2.77 28.43 2.44
N ASN A 152 -1.87 29.34 2.81
CA ASN A 152 -2.22 30.71 3.18
C ASN A 152 -2.83 31.51 2.01
N LEU A 153 -2.39 31.26 0.78
CA LEU A 153 -2.96 31.87 -0.42
C LEU A 153 -4.39 31.35 -0.66
N LEU A 154 -4.60 30.03 -0.57
CA LEU A 154 -5.90 29.37 -0.68
C LEU A 154 -6.88 29.89 0.39
N GLU A 155 -6.44 30.01 1.64
CA GLU A 155 -7.27 30.55 2.72
C GLU A 155 -7.75 31.99 2.42
N LYS A 156 -6.90 32.83 1.83
CA LYS A 156 -7.28 34.18 1.39
C LYS A 156 -8.33 34.16 0.28
N PHE A 157 -8.27 33.20 -0.64
CA PHE A 157 -9.27 33.05 -1.69
C PHE A 157 -10.61 32.59 -1.14
N VAL A 158 -10.60 31.60 -0.24
CA VAL A 158 -11.82 31.07 0.38
C VAL A 158 -12.51 32.12 1.26
N LYS A 159 -11.74 32.99 1.95
CA LYS A 159 -12.31 34.09 2.77
C LYS A 159 -12.84 35.29 1.96
N LYS A 160 -12.48 35.42 0.69
CA LYS A 160 -12.89 36.55 -0.17
C LYS A 160 -14.21 36.32 -0.90
N LYS A 161 -14.75 35.11 -0.83
CA LYS A 161 -15.97 34.67 -1.50
C LYS A 161 -17.06 34.46 -0.46
#